data_AF-A0A0N9HVA6-F1
#
_entry.id   AF-A0A0N9HVA6-F1
#
_cell.length_a   1.000
_cell.length_b   1.000
_cell.length_c   1.000
_cell.angle_alpha   90.00
_cell.angle_beta   90.00
_cell.angle_gamma   90.00
#
_symmetry.space_group_name_H-M   'P 1'
#
loop_
_entity.id
_entity.type
_entity.pdbx_description
1 polymer ?
#
loop_
_entity_poly.entity_id
_entity_poly.type
_entity_poly.pdbx_seq_one_letter_code
_entity_poly.pdbx_strand_id
1 'polypeptide(L)'
;MSRPHEPEIAVVRDSLAALGQPWQAGETRLSLLPDRARRLRLGVPIPDQADVDARTGQAERLAAEALDAVGRQVVAATAPAATLPKSFDLGDVGGRDFVTPVKDQGDCAASAAFGVLAALETTAAFTRGVPGLNLDLAEAHLFHDHAAERGYTSESGAWPADLLADAVRVGVTFEDYFPYQDNGSGTANPDWPNRLAKAAGVTDLTGRPAAIKQHIFGYGAVAACFVVHDDFFHYRAGVYKPTTDRIAGGHCVALVGWDDDAQCWIAKNSWGTGWGENGFFRIGYGECFIEDYPSPRPSVLGCTAVHLRAWLPAQRALRLFATANDANGWAYLENLGWTHLAGGPHSTTNKLAMLTHARASDHPVTPFINGNELSTVQIDQLIV
;
A
#
# COMPACT_ATOMS: atom_id res chain seq x y z
N MET A 1 -9.16 -1.98 -39.64
CA MET A 1 -10.06 -1.21 -38.74
C MET A 1 -9.17 -0.33 -37.88
N SER A 2 -9.33 0.98 -37.92
CA SER A 2 -8.54 1.90 -37.08
C SER A 2 -8.92 1.69 -35.62
N ARG A 3 -7.93 1.53 -34.73
CA ARG A 3 -8.17 1.48 -33.30
C ARG A 3 -8.64 2.88 -32.86
N PRO A 4 -9.82 3.02 -32.21
CA PRO A 4 -10.45 4.33 -31.98
C PRO A 4 -9.58 5.30 -31.17
N HIS A 5 -8.62 4.80 -30.39
CA HIS A 5 -7.76 5.60 -29.51
C HIS A 5 -6.31 5.77 -30.02
N GLU A 6 -5.94 5.17 -31.16
CA GLU A 6 -4.60 5.37 -31.76
C GLU A 6 -4.27 6.85 -32.01
N PRO A 7 -5.22 7.71 -32.46
CA PRO A 7 -4.92 9.13 -32.63
C PRO A 7 -4.52 9.83 -31.33
N GLU A 8 -5.15 9.48 -30.20
CA GLU A 8 -4.81 10.05 -28.88
C GLU A 8 -3.41 9.62 -28.43
N ILE A 9 -3.11 8.32 -28.56
CA ILE A 9 -1.80 7.75 -28.24
C ILE A 9 -0.69 8.35 -29.12
N ALA A 10 -0.97 8.57 -30.41
CA ALA A 10 -0.03 9.19 -31.34
C ALA A 10 0.34 10.61 -30.90
N VAL A 11 -0.64 11.42 -30.49
CA VAL A 11 -0.39 12.78 -29.96
C VAL A 11 0.52 12.73 -28.74
N VAL A 12 0.29 11.79 -27.81
CA VAL A 12 1.17 11.63 -26.63
C VAL A 12 2.59 11.25 -27.05
N ARG A 13 2.75 10.30 -27.98
CA ARG A 13 4.07 9.88 -28.48
C ARG A 13 4.83 11.00 -29.17
N ASP A 14 4.13 11.83 -29.95
CA ASP A 14 4.73 13.00 -30.61
C ASP A 14 5.20 14.02 -29.56
N SER A 15 4.39 14.29 -28.53
CA SER A 15 4.79 15.15 -27.41
C SER A 15 5.99 14.60 -26.64
N LEU A 16 6.04 13.29 -26.38
CA LEU A 16 7.18 12.63 -25.73
C LEU A 16 8.46 12.80 -26.54
N ALA A 17 8.39 12.58 -27.86
CA ALA A 17 9.52 12.73 -28.76
C ALA A 17 10.00 14.20 -28.82
N ALA A 18 9.08 15.16 -28.84
CA ALA A 18 9.41 16.58 -28.86
C ALA A 18 10.07 17.06 -27.56
N LEU A 19 9.62 16.55 -26.41
CA LEU A 19 10.12 16.92 -25.09
C LEU A 19 11.34 16.09 -24.65
N GLY A 20 11.68 15.01 -25.35
CA GLY A 20 12.75 14.09 -24.97
C GLY A 20 12.48 13.36 -23.65
N GLN A 21 11.21 13.09 -23.34
CA GLN A 21 10.80 12.49 -22.07
C GLN A 21 11.04 10.97 -22.05
N PRO A 22 11.40 10.38 -20.90
CA PRO A 22 11.95 9.02 -20.83
C PRO A 22 10.90 7.89 -20.76
N TRP A 23 9.60 8.21 -20.78
CA TRP A 23 8.53 7.22 -20.59
C TRP A 23 7.81 6.86 -21.89
N GLN A 24 7.13 5.72 -21.87
CA GLN A 24 6.50 5.11 -23.03
C GLN A 24 4.98 5.17 -22.92
N ALA A 25 4.34 5.72 -23.95
CA ALA A 25 2.89 5.72 -24.12
C ALA A 25 2.40 4.61 -25.06
N GLY A 26 1.28 4.00 -24.73
CA GLY A 26 0.64 2.98 -25.54
C GLY A 26 -0.76 2.64 -25.07
N GLU A 27 -1.38 1.71 -25.78
CA GLU A 27 -2.72 1.23 -25.44
C GLU A 27 -2.69 0.52 -24.07
N THR A 28 -3.58 0.93 -23.20
CA THR A 28 -3.85 0.30 -21.91
C THR A 28 -5.34 0.00 -21.82
N ARG A 29 -5.74 -0.82 -20.86
CA ARG A 29 -7.17 -1.00 -20.60
C ARG A 29 -7.89 0.30 -20.21
N LEU A 30 -7.17 1.28 -19.65
CA LEU A 30 -7.70 2.59 -19.25
C LEU A 30 -7.83 3.53 -20.44
N SER A 31 -6.86 3.51 -21.37
CA SER A 31 -6.92 4.35 -22.58
C SER A 31 -8.08 3.97 -23.51
N LEU A 32 -8.58 2.74 -23.40
CA LEU A 32 -9.73 2.23 -24.15
C LEU A 32 -11.09 2.64 -23.53
N LEU A 33 -11.08 3.26 -22.36
CA LEU A 33 -12.31 3.66 -21.68
C LEU A 33 -12.79 5.04 -22.16
N PRO A 34 -14.12 5.26 -22.20
CA PRO A 34 -14.66 6.60 -22.37
C PRO A 34 -14.18 7.55 -21.26
N ASP A 35 -14.08 8.85 -21.56
CA ASP A 35 -13.58 9.88 -20.63
C ASP A 35 -14.28 9.87 -19.27
N ARG A 36 -15.61 9.66 -19.26
CA ARG A 36 -16.38 9.55 -18.02
C ARG A 36 -15.91 8.39 -17.14
N ALA A 37 -15.65 7.22 -17.73
CA ALA A 37 -15.19 6.04 -17.00
C ALA A 37 -13.74 6.20 -16.52
N ARG A 38 -12.89 6.91 -17.30
CA ARG A 38 -11.55 7.31 -16.86
C ARG A 38 -11.61 8.22 -15.63
N ARG A 39 -12.48 9.23 -15.66
CA ARG A 39 -12.66 10.19 -14.55
C ARG A 39 -13.30 9.58 -13.31
N LEU A 40 -14.20 8.61 -13.45
CA LEU A 40 -14.84 7.93 -12.31
C LEU A 40 -13.84 7.14 -11.45
N ARG A 41 -12.70 6.75 -12.02
CA ARG A 41 -11.59 6.10 -11.30
C ARG A 41 -10.71 7.07 -10.51
N LEU A 42 -10.93 8.37 -10.71
CA LEU A 42 -10.28 9.42 -9.95
C LEU A 42 -11.17 9.74 -8.75
N GLY A 43 -10.56 10.03 -7.61
CA GLY A 43 -11.29 10.11 -6.33
C GLY A 43 -10.85 11.27 -5.44
N VAL A 44 -10.11 12.22 -6.01
CA VAL A 44 -9.63 13.41 -5.30
C VAL A 44 -9.94 14.66 -6.15
N PRO A 45 -10.45 15.74 -5.53
CA PRO A 45 -10.73 17.00 -6.22
C PRO A 45 -9.52 17.57 -6.96
N ILE A 46 -9.75 18.11 -8.16
CA ILE A 46 -8.74 18.81 -8.94
C ILE A 46 -8.25 20.05 -8.18
N PRO A 47 -6.92 20.29 -8.08
CA PRO A 47 -6.38 21.53 -7.53
C PRO A 47 -6.89 22.74 -8.28
N ASP A 48 -7.11 23.85 -7.58
CA ASP A 48 -7.48 25.09 -8.26
C ASP A 48 -6.26 25.76 -8.91
N GLN A 49 -6.49 26.83 -9.68
CA GLN A 49 -5.39 27.53 -10.35
C GLN A 49 -4.42 28.18 -9.36
N ALA A 50 -4.89 28.63 -8.19
CA ALA A 50 -4.03 29.24 -7.19
C ALA A 50 -3.10 28.19 -6.56
N ASP A 51 -3.58 26.97 -6.35
CA ASP A 51 -2.77 25.82 -5.92
C ASP A 51 -1.66 25.51 -6.93
N VAL A 52 -2.00 25.50 -8.23
CA VAL A 52 -1.04 25.28 -9.32
C VAL A 52 0.00 26.39 -9.37
N ASP A 53 -0.42 27.66 -9.30
CA ASP A 53 0.48 28.81 -9.36
C ASP A 53 1.43 28.85 -8.14
N ALA A 54 0.92 28.51 -6.95
CA ALA A 54 1.70 28.43 -5.72
C ALA A 54 2.80 27.35 -5.78
N ARG A 55 2.68 26.37 -6.67
CA ARG A 55 3.65 25.29 -6.87
C ARG A 55 4.91 25.71 -7.65
N THR A 56 4.99 26.96 -8.12
CA THR A 56 6.14 27.44 -8.89
C THR A 56 7.47 27.22 -8.14
N GLY A 57 8.41 26.49 -8.75
CA GLY A 57 9.72 26.18 -8.18
C GLY A 57 9.71 25.12 -7.05
N GLN A 58 8.54 24.58 -6.69
CA GLN A 58 8.40 23.59 -5.62
C GLN A 58 8.79 22.18 -6.10
N ALA A 59 8.51 21.85 -7.36
CA ALA A 59 8.90 20.57 -7.96
C ALA A 59 10.42 20.35 -7.88
N GLU A 60 11.21 21.35 -8.27
CA GLU A 60 12.67 21.29 -8.23
C GLU A 60 13.21 21.22 -6.80
N ARG A 61 12.57 21.91 -5.84
CA ARG A 61 12.92 21.82 -4.42
C ARG A 61 12.70 20.42 -3.87
N LEU A 62 11.54 19.82 -4.15
CA LEU A 62 11.20 18.47 -3.70
C LEU A 62 12.13 17.44 -4.33
N ALA A 63 12.42 17.55 -5.62
CA ALA A 63 13.39 16.70 -6.30
C ALA A 63 14.80 16.79 -5.69
N ALA A 64 15.26 18.02 -5.40
CA ALA A 64 16.55 18.22 -4.74
C ALA A 64 16.58 17.62 -3.33
N GLU A 65 15.52 17.82 -2.53
CA GLU A 65 15.43 17.25 -1.18
C GLU A 65 15.36 15.70 -1.21
N ALA A 66 14.66 15.12 -2.19
CA ALA A 66 14.64 13.67 -2.38
C ALA A 66 16.05 13.12 -2.62
N LEU A 67 16.83 13.77 -3.48
CA LEU A 67 18.19 13.34 -3.83
C LEU A 67 19.19 13.54 -2.69
N ASP A 68 19.04 14.61 -1.90
CA ASP A 68 19.87 14.90 -0.72
C ASP A 68 19.61 13.93 0.46
N ALA A 69 18.62 13.05 0.34
CA ALA A 69 18.30 12.07 1.38
C ALA A 69 19.32 10.91 1.46
N VAL A 70 20.08 10.65 0.38
CA VAL A 70 21.04 9.53 0.33
C VAL A 70 22.08 9.63 1.45
N GLY A 71 22.38 8.51 2.12
CA GLY A 71 23.36 8.47 3.20
C GLY A 71 22.89 9.04 4.55
N ARG A 72 21.68 9.65 4.62
CA ARG A 72 21.12 10.08 5.91
C ARG A 72 20.89 8.89 6.83
N GLN A 73 21.16 9.08 8.12
CA GLN A 73 20.99 8.04 9.14
C GLN A 73 19.51 7.65 9.31
N VAL A 74 19.28 6.37 9.55
CA VAL A 74 17.97 5.79 9.83
C VAL A 74 18.05 5.03 11.15
N VAL A 75 17.15 5.38 12.07
CA VAL A 75 17.12 4.82 13.44
C VAL A 75 15.98 3.82 13.65
N ALA A 76 15.12 3.63 12.65
CA ALA A 76 14.04 2.65 12.71
C ALA A 76 14.63 1.23 12.84
N ALA A 77 14.18 0.48 13.84
CA ALA A 77 14.73 -0.85 14.15
C ALA A 77 14.52 -1.88 13.02
N THR A 78 13.52 -1.64 12.17
CA THR A 78 13.15 -2.45 11.00
C THR A 78 13.89 -2.05 9.72
N ALA A 79 14.69 -0.97 9.75
CA ALA A 79 15.45 -0.53 8.59
C ALA A 79 16.50 -1.57 8.16
N PRO A 80 16.63 -1.91 6.86
CA PRO A 80 17.61 -2.87 6.37
C PRO A 80 19.07 -2.45 6.57
N ALA A 81 19.33 -1.15 6.70
CA ALA A 81 20.66 -0.59 6.93
C ALA A 81 20.58 0.67 7.81
N ALA A 82 21.73 1.15 8.30
CA ALA A 82 21.80 2.35 9.14
C ALA A 82 21.66 3.67 8.37
N THR A 83 21.73 3.64 7.03
CA THR A 83 21.65 4.84 6.17
C THR A 83 20.79 4.59 4.95
N LEU A 84 20.15 5.64 4.44
CA LEU A 84 19.35 5.57 3.22
C LEU A 84 20.22 5.22 2.00
N PRO A 85 19.84 4.19 1.20
CA PRO A 85 20.47 3.89 -0.07
C PRO A 85 20.00 4.85 -1.18
N LYS A 86 20.69 4.82 -2.33
CA LYS A 86 20.26 5.53 -3.55
C LYS A 86 18.94 5.01 -4.12
N SER A 87 18.69 3.71 -3.98
CA SER A 87 17.46 3.08 -4.45
C SER A 87 17.00 2.04 -3.44
N PHE A 88 15.69 1.86 -3.40
CA PHE A 88 15.04 0.89 -2.53
C PHE A 88 13.67 0.56 -3.09
N ASP A 89 13.30 -0.72 -3.07
CA ASP A 89 12.01 -1.19 -3.53
C ASP A 89 11.49 -2.25 -2.56
N LEU A 90 10.33 -2.00 -1.96
CA LEU A 90 9.68 -2.98 -1.08
C LEU A 90 9.24 -4.24 -1.83
N GLY A 91 9.11 -4.18 -3.16
CA GLY A 91 8.90 -5.33 -4.02
C GLY A 91 10.13 -6.22 -4.21
N ASP A 92 11.33 -5.73 -3.87
CA ASP A 92 12.59 -6.49 -3.94
C ASP A 92 13.62 -6.03 -2.90
N VAL A 93 13.43 -6.44 -1.64
CA VAL A 93 14.40 -6.19 -0.57
C VAL A 93 15.31 -7.40 -0.39
N GLY A 94 16.30 -7.50 -1.28
CA GLY A 94 17.27 -8.60 -1.28
C GLY A 94 16.65 -9.92 -1.71
N GLY A 95 15.82 -9.91 -2.77
CA GLY A 95 15.10 -11.07 -3.30
C GLY A 95 13.82 -11.40 -2.53
N ARG A 96 13.31 -10.46 -1.73
CA ARG A 96 12.12 -10.65 -0.88
C ARG A 96 11.08 -9.57 -1.20
N ASP A 97 9.90 -10.01 -1.61
CA ASP A 97 8.77 -9.15 -1.98
C ASP A 97 7.81 -8.98 -0.79
N PHE A 98 7.62 -7.73 -0.37
CA PHE A 98 6.72 -7.34 0.71
C PHE A 98 5.43 -6.67 0.24
N VAL A 99 5.27 -6.49 -1.07
CA VAL A 99 4.14 -5.80 -1.68
C VAL A 99 3.08 -6.84 -2.08
N THR A 100 1.83 -6.62 -1.68
CA THR A 100 0.72 -7.52 -2.06
C THR A 100 0.41 -7.44 -3.56
N PRO A 101 -0.31 -8.41 -4.14
CA PRO A 101 -0.73 -8.34 -5.53
C PRO A 101 -1.47 -7.05 -5.89
N VAL A 102 -1.35 -6.62 -7.15
CA VAL A 102 -2.09 -5.47 -7.68
C VAL A 102 -3.58 -5.81 -7.79
N LYS A 103 -4.43 -4.90 -7.31
CA LYS A 103 -5.89 -4.98 -7.40
C LYS A 103 -6.46 -4.00 -8.43
N ASP A 104 -7.78 -4.02 -8.57
CA ASP A 104 -8.52 -3.17 -9.51
C ASP A 104 -9.75 -2.54 -8.83
N GLN A 105 -9.79 -1.21 -8.75
CA GLN A 105 -10.91 -0.47 -8.17
C GLN A 105 -12.15 -0.40 -9.06
N GLY A 106 -12.08 -0.84 -10.32
CA GLY A 106 -13.24 -0.85 -11.21
C GLY A 106 -13.81 0.55 -11.49
N ASP A 107 -15.13 0.63 -11.69
CA ASP A 107 -15.88 1.87 -11.97
C ASP A 107 -16.25 2.62 -10.66
N CYS A 108 -15.26 2.89 -9.82
CA CYS A 108 -15.48 3.52 -8.51
C CYS A 108 -14.33 4.46 -8.13
N ALA A 109 -14.65 5.61 -7.52
CA ALA A 109 -13.70 6.60 -6.99
C ALA A 109 -13.01 6.15 -5.68
N ALA A 110 -12.72 4.85 -5.53
CA ALA A 110 -12.23 4.23 -4.29
C ALA A 110 -10.70 4.26 -4.10
N SER A 111 -9.96 4.98 -4.95
CA SER A 111 -8.49 4.90 -4.99
C SER A 111 -7.79 5.23 -3.67
N ALA A 112 -8.35 6.12 -2.86
CA ALA A 112 -7.85 6.40 -1.52
C ALA A 112 -7.88 5.16 -0.60
N ALA A 113 -8.92 4.32 -0.70
CA ALA A 113 -9.00 3.09 0.08
C ALA A 113 -7.94 2.08 -0.39
N PHE A 114 -7.79 1.88 -1.70
CA PHE A 114 -6.76 1.01 -2.26
C PHE A 114 -5.34 1.47 -1.90
N GLY A 115 -5.04 2.78 -2.01
CA GLY A 115 -3.74 3.33 -1.65
C GLY A 115 -3.43 3.17 -0.16
N VAL A 116 -4.40 3.42 0.72
CA VAL A 116 -4.26 3.22 2.17
C VAL A 116 -4.07 1.75 2.50
N LEU A 117 -4.87 0.84 1.95
CA LEU A 117 -4.75 -0.59 2.27
C LEU A 117 -3.47 -1.20 1.70
N ALA A 118 -3.04 -0.83 0.49
CA ALA A 118 -1.74 -1.23 -0.03
C ALA A 118 -0.58 -0.77 0.86
N ALA A 119 -0.66 0.44 1.42
CA ALA A 119 0.33 0.94 2.37
C ALA A 119 0.32 0.13 3.69
N LEU A 120 -0.86 -0.17 4.24
CA LEU A 120 -1.02 -1.00 5.44
C LEU A 120 -0.51 -2.42 5.23
N GLU A 121 -0.89 -3.07 4.14
CA GLU A 121 -0.50 -4.44 3.81
C GLU A 121 1.02 -4.55 3.68
N THR A 122 1.63 -3.65 2.91
CA THR A 122 3.08 -3.62 2.72
C THR A 122 3.81 -3.32 4.03
N THR A 123 3.31 -2.37 4.84
CA THR A 123 3.84 -2.07 6.17
C THR A 123 3.77 -3.29 7.09
N ALA A 124 2.66 -4.02 7.06
CA ALA A 124 2.45 -5.21 7.89
C ALA A 124 3.44 -6.33 7.55
N ALA A 125 3.66 -6.58 6.26
CA ALA A 125 4.60 -7.57 5.75
C ALA A 125 6.05 -7.17 6.08
N PHE A 126 6.43 -5.93 5.77
CA PHE A 126 7.79 -5.43 5.91
C PHE A 126 8.25 -5.36 7.37
N THR A 127 7.44 -4.78 8.26
CA THR A 127 7.81 -4.65 9.70
C THR A 127 7.88 -5.98 10.44
N ARG A 128 7.23 -7.03 9.91
CA ARG A 128 7.33 -8.41 10.42
C ARG A 128 8.48 -9.19 9.79
N GLY A 129 9.08 -8.69 8.72
CA GLY A 129 10.09 -9.41 7.94
C GLY A 129 9.52 -10.64 7.23
N VAL A 130 8.22 -10.63 6.90
CA VAL A 130 7.52 -11.72 6.22
C VAL A 130 7.21 -11.32 4.78
N PRO A 131 8.04 -11.72 3.80
CA PRO A 131 7.67 -11.56 2.39
C PRO A 131 6.50 -12.45 2.02
N GLY A 132 5.68 -12.02 1.07
CA GLY A 132 4.51 -12.78 0.63
C GLY A 132 3.46 -13.01 1.72
N LEU A 133 3.45 -12.20 2.79
CA LEU A 133 2.36 -12.20 3.77
C LEU A 133 1.05 -11.92 3.01
N ASN A 134 0.23 -12.95 2.85
CA ASN A 134 -1.06 -12.87 2.15
C ASN A 134 -2.10 -12.16 3.02
N LEU A 135 -1.88 -10.86 3.22
CA LEU A 135 -2.77 -9.95 3.91
C LEU A 135 -3.61 -9.25 2.83
N ASP A 136 -4.88 -9.62 2.73
CA ASP A 136 -5.81 -9.08 1.76
C ASP A 136 -6.91 -8.32 2.51
N LEU A 137 -6.74 -7.01 2.65
CA LEU A 137 -7.66 -6.15 3.39
C LEU A 137 -8.81 -5.70 2.49
N ALA A 138 -10.01 -5.54 3.07
CA ALA A 138 -11.22 -5.21 2.32
C ALA A 138 -11.31 -3.72 2.00
N GLU A 139 -11.06 -3.34 0.74
CA GLU A 139 -11.33 -1.98 0.27
C GLU A 139 -12.80 -1.62 0.38
N ALA A 140 -13.72 -2.59 0.25
CA ALA A 140 -15.14 -2.35 0.39
C ALA A 140 -15.51 -1.89 1.81
N HIS A 141 -14.93 -2.49 2.84
CA HIS A 141 -15.17 -2.04 4.21
C HIS A 141 -14.61 -0.64 4.47
N LEU A 142 -13.40 -0.35 3.97
CA LEU A 142 -12.81 0.98 4.16
C LEU A 142 -13.55 2.07 3.35
N PHE A 143 -14.05 1.74 2.17
CA PHE A 143 -14.70 2.74 1.30
C PHE A 143 -16.23 2.76 1.46
N HIS A 144 -16.92 1.65 1.26
CA HIS A 144 -18.38 1.60 1.26
C HIS A 144 -19.01 1.65 2.66
N ASP A 145 -18.26 1.35 3.72
CA ASP A 145 -18.71 1.59 5.10
C ASP A 145 -18.06 2.86 5.68
N HIS A 146 -16.74 2.86 5.96
CA HIS A 146 -16.11 3.98 6.68
C HIS A 146 -16.17 5.31 5.91
N ALA A 147 -15.87 5.31 4.61
CA ALA A 147 -15.95 6.54 3.83
C ALA A 147 -17.40 7.01 3.63
N ALA A 148 -18.34 6.07 3.43
CA ALA A 148 -19.76 6.38 3.29
C ALA A 148 -20.35 7.01 4.57
N GLU A 149 -19.95 6.56 5.76
CA GLU A 149 -20.32 7.20 7.05
C GLU A 149 -19.86 8.66 7.13
N ARG A 150 -18.80 9.02 6.40
CA ARG A 150 -18.31 10.41 6.26
C ARG A 150 -18.96 11.18 5.11
N GLY A 151 -19.91 10.57 4.40
CA GLY A 151 -20.62 11.17 3.27
C GLY A 151 -19.88 11.09 1.93
N TYR A 152 -18.82 10.29 1.83
CA TYR A 152 -18.15 10.02 0.56
C TYR A 152 -18.97 9.04 -0.29
N THR A 153 -18.83 9.13 -1.61
CA THR A 153 -19.56 8.28 -2.57
C THR A 153 -18.62 7.74 -3.64
N SER A 154 -19.07 6.75 -4.39
CA SER A 154 -18.34 6.22 -5.55
C SER A 154 -18.08 7.25 -6.67
N GLU A 155 -18.65 8.45 -6.58
CA GLU A 155 -18.41 9.56 -7.51
C GLU A 155 -17.52 10.67 -6.91
N SER A 156 -17.61 10.93 -5.60
CA SER A 156 -16.83 11.99 -4.95
C SER A 156 -15.44 11.54 -4.48
N GLY A 157 -15.27 10.23 -4.29
CA GLY A 157 -14.06 9.63 -3.72
C GLY A 157 -13.85 10.02 -2.26
N ALA A 158 -12.63 9.85 -1.75
CA ALA A 158 -12.30 10.09 -0.36
C ALA A 158 -10.85 10.58 -0.19
N TRP A 159 -10.52 11.11 0.98
CA TRP A 159 -9.15 11.52 1.31
C TRP A 159 -8.42 10.44 2.13
N PRO A 160 -7.14 10.15 1.83
CA PRO A 160 -6.38 9.12 2.55
C PRO A 160 -6.23 9.44 4.05
N ALA A 161 -6.17 10.73 4.43
CA ALA A 161 -6.11 11.15 5.83
C ALA A 161 -7.31 10.66 6.65
N ASP A 162 -8.51 10.76 6.09
CA ASP A 162 -9.74 10.34 6.76
C ASP A 162 -9.80 8.81 6.89
N LEU A 163 -9.49 8.10 5.80
CA LEU A 163 -9.52 6.64 5.76
C LEU A 163 -8.45 6.01 6.67
N LEU A 164 -7.24 6.57 6.67
CA LEU A 164 -6.18 6.10 7.56
C LEU A 164 -6.51 6.38 9.03
N ALA A 165 -7.16 7.51 9.33
CA ALA A 165 -7.66 7.78 10.69
C ALA A 165 -8.70 6.74 11.14
N ASP A 166 -9.58 6.27 10.25
CA ASP A 166 -10.51 5.19 10.57
C ASP A 166 -9.81 3.83 10.69
N ALA A 167 -8.80 3.56 9.88
CA ALA A 167 -7.98 2.36 10.01
C ALA A 167 -7.19 2.30 11.35
N VAL A 168 -6.84 3.45 11.93
CA VAL A 168 -6.28 3.53 13.29
C VAL A 168 -7.37 3.37 14.36
N ARG A 169 -8.47 4.14 14.23
CA ARG A 169 -9.52 4.22 15.25
C ARG A 169 -10.33 2.94 15.35
N VAL A 170 -10.86 2.48 14.23
CA VAL A 170 -11.78 1.33 14.12
C VAL A 170 -11.03 0.10 13.61
N GLY A 171 -10.25 0.27 12.54
CA GLY A 171 -9.63 -0.83 11.80
C GLY A 171 -10.41 -1.21 10.55
N VAL A 172 -9.83 -2.11 9.76
CA VAL A 172 -10.41 -2.61 8.50
C VAL A 172 -10.40 -4.14 8.52
N THR A 173 -11.46 -4.75 8.02
CA THR A 173 -11.54 -6.20 7.88
C THR A 173 -10.83 -6.68 6.61
N PHE A 174 -11.02 -7.95 6.27
CA PHE A 174 -10.32 -8.63 5.20
C PHE A 174 -11.27 -8.86 4.02
N GLU A 175 -10.71 -9.01 2.83
CA GLU A 175 -11.45 -9.17 1.57
C GLU A 175 -12.44 -10.35 1.63
N ASP A 176 -12.11 -11.42 2.36
CA ASP A 176 -13.00 -12.55 2.59
C ASP A 176 -14.22 -12.26 3.49
N TYR A 177 -14.19 -11.17 4.25
CA TYR A 177 -15.27 -10.70 5.12
C TYR A 177 -16.08 -9.56 4.51
N PHE A 178 -15.53 -8.84 3.54
CA PHE A 178 -16.28 -7.92 2.69
C PHE A 178 -15.63 -7.82 1.30
N PRO A 179 -15.99 -8.74 0.38
CA PRO A 179 -15.42 -8.75 -0.97
C PRO A 179 -15.72 -7.46 -1.73
N TYR A 180 -14.74 -6.97 -2.46
CA TYR A 180 -14.85 -5.74 -3.23
C TYR A 180 -15.81 -5.90 -4.41
N GLN A 181 -16.72 -4.93 -4.52
CA GLN A 181 -17.57 -4.70 -5.67
C GLN A 181 -17.59 -3.20 -5.92
N ASP A 182 -17.19 -2.77 -7.12
CA ASP A 182 -17.07 -1.35 -7.46
C ASP A 182 -18.42 -0.59 -7.35
N ASN A 183 -19.53 -1.30 -7.53
CA ASN A 183 -20.89 -0.82 -7.34
C ASN A 183 -21.32 -0.68 -5.86
N GLY A 184 -20.47 -1.07 -4.90
CA GLY A 184 -20.76 -1.03 -3.47
C GLY A 184 -21.77 -2.06 -2.98
N SER A 185 -22.03 -3.12 -3.76
CA SER A 185 -22.92 -4.20 -3.33
C SER A 185 -22.28 -5.11 -2.29
N GLY A 186 -23.13 -5.72 -1.47
CA GLY A 186 -22.71 -6.53 -0.33
C GLY A 186 -22.71 -5.74 0.97
N THR A 187 -22.30 -6.40 2.05
CA THR A 187 -22.18 -5.83 3.39
C THR A 187 -21.07 -6.58 4.11
N ALA A 188 -20.38 -5.92 5.04
CA ALA A 188 -19.42 -6.59 5.89
C ALA A 188 -20.06 -7.76 6.66
N ASN A 189 -19.35 -8.88 6.72
CA ASN A 189 -19.69 -9.99 7.60
C ASN A 189 -19.84 -9.45 9.04
N PRO A 190 -20.94 -9.72 9.77
CA PRO A 190 -21.15 -9.21 11.12
C PRO A 190 -20.04 -9.55 12.13
N ASP A 191 -19.26 -10.61 11.88
CA ASP A 191 -18.12 -11.02 12.69
C ASP A 191 -16.81 -10.28 12.35
N TRP A 192 -16.82 -9.31 11.43
CA TRP A 192 -15.65 -8.52 11.05
C TRP A 192 -14.86 -7.93 12.23
N PRO A 193 -15.46 -7.54 13.38
CA PRO A 193 -14.66 -7.05 14.52
C PRO A 193 -13.70 -8.10 15.09
N ASN A 194 -13.92 -9.40 14.80
CA ASN A 194 -13.04 -10.50 15.18
C ASN A 194 -12.01 -10.88 14.10
N ARG A 195 -12.09 -10.27 12.91
CA ARG A 195 -11.11 -10.40 11.81
C ARG A 195 -10.73 -9.01 11.31
N LEU A 196 -9.72 -8.42 11.94
CA LEU A 196 -9.45 -6.99 11.90
C LEU A 196 -7.97 -6.68 11.76
N ALA A 197 -7.63 -5.67 10.95
CA ALA A 197 -6.33 -5.03 10.91
C ALA A 197 -6.46 -3.58 11.39
N LYS A 198 -5.54 -3.12 12.24
CA LYS A 198 -5.48 -1.73 12.74
C LYS A 198 -4.12 -1.12 12.51
N ALA A 199 -4.07 0.05 11.89
CA ALA A 199 -2.83 0.79 11.73
C ALA A 199 -2.32 1.31 13.09
N ALA A 200 -1.00 1.27 13.30
CA ALA A 200 -0.33 1.82 14.46
C ALA A 200 0.09 3.27 14.20
N GLY A 201 -0.77 4.19 14.62
CA GLY A 201 -0.57 5.63 14.47
C GLY A 201 -0.62 6.11 13.02
N VAL A 202 -0.45 7.42 12.86
CA VAL A 202 -0.39 8.09 11.55
C VAL A 202 0.83 8.99 11.54
N THR A 203 1.62 8.91 10.47
CA THR A 203 2.72 9.82 10.20
C THR A 203 2.36 10.60 8.95
N ASP A 204 2.11 11.90 9.10
CA ASP A 204 2.06 12.82 7.97
C ASP A 204 3.50 13.00 7.45
N LEU A 205 3.67 12.89 6.14
CA LEU A 205 4.93 13.01 5.40
C LEU A 205 4.79 13.98 4.21
N THR A 206 3.67 14.69 4.12
CA THR A 206 3.35 15.61 3.03
C THR A 206 4.44 16.68 2.91
N GLY A 207 4.90 16.89 1.67
CA GLY A 207 5.93 17.85 1.27
C GLY A 207 7.33 17.54 1.79
N ARG A 208 7.61 16.31 2.27
CA ARG A 208 8.88 15.94 2.90
C ARG A 208 9.49 14.68 2.28
N PRO A 209 10.00 14.75 1.03
CA PRO A 209 10.52 13.59 0.30
C PRO A 209 11.62 12.83 1.05
N ALA A 210 12.49 13.50 1.80
CA ALA A 210 13.48 12.79 2.62
C ALA A 210 12.82 11.97 3.74
N ALA A 211 11.77 12.50 4.37
CA ALA A 211 11.01 11.78 5.38
C ALA A 211 10.19 10.63 4.77
N ILE A 212 9.66 10.80 3.55
CA ILE A 212 8.99 9.74 2.79
C ILE A 212 9.96 8.56 2.59
N LYS A 213 11.20 8.80 2.13
CA LYS A 213 12.21 7.74 1.98
C LYS A 213 12.55 7.08 3.31
N GLN A 214 12.75 7.87 4.38
CA GLN A 214 12.99 7.33 5.72
C GLN A 214 11.85 6.43 6.19
N HIS A 215 10.60 6.82 5.91
CA HIS A 215 9.43 6.02 6.28
C HIS A 215 9.34 4.74 5.47
N ILE A 216 9.51 4.80 4.14
CA ILE A 216 9.51 3.62 3.26
C ILE A 216 10.59 2.63 3.68
N PHE A 217 11.80 3.12 3.93
CA PHE A 217 12.94 2.29 4.31
C PHE A 217 12.82 1.72 5.72
N GLY A 218 12.22 2.49 6.64
CA GLY A 218 12.12 2.13 8.04
C GLY A 218 10.90 1.28 8.36
N TYR A 219 9.75 1.56 7.77
CA TYR A 219 8.46 1.02 8.21
C TYR A 219 7.61 0.42 7.08
N GLY A 220 7.82 0.83 5.83
CA GLY A 220 7.07 0.30 4.68
C GLY A 220 6.33 1.40 3.92
N ALA A 221 5.48 0.97 2.99
CA ALA A 221 4.88 1.86 2.00
C ALA A 221 4.04 2.99 2.62
N VAL A 222 3.91 4.08 1.87
CA VAL A 222 3.09 5.24 2.25
C VAL A 222 1.99 5.45 1.23
N ALA A 223 0.79 5.81 1.68
CA ALA A 223 -0.27 6.27 0.79
C ALA A 223 0.09 7.69 0.30
N ALA A 224 -0.10 7.97 -0.97
CA ALA A 224 0.14 9.28 -1.58
C ALA A 224 -0.96 9.60 -2.60
N CYS A 225 -1.32 10.88 -2.74
CA CYS A 225 -2.17 11.33 -3.83
C CYS A 225 -1.41 12.24 -4.80
N PHE A 226 -1.78 12.20 -6.06
CA PHE A 226 -1.17 12.99 -7.13
C PHE A 226 -2.22 13.41 -8.16
N VAL A 227 -1.87 14.41 -8.95
CA VAL A 227 -2.67 14.92 -10.06
C VAL A 227 -2.47 14.03 -11.27
N VAL A 228 -3.56 13.49 -11.79
CA VAL A 228 -3.56 12.71 -13.03
C VAL A 228 -3.81 13.64 -14.20
N HIS A 229 -2.92 13.60 -15.18
CA HIS A 229 -3.09 14.27 -16.48
C HIS A 229 -3.65 13.27 -17.52
N ASP A 230 -4.27 13.80 -18.58
CA ASP A 230 -4.94 12.96 -19.61
C ASP A 230 -3.98 11.94 -20.28
N ASP A 231 -2.69 12.26 -20.39
CA ASP A 231 -1.67 11.38 -20.99
C ASP A 231 -1.29 10.19 -20.09
N PHE A 232 -1.50 10.28 -18.77
CA PHE A 232 -1.17 9.22 -17.81
C PHE A 232 -2.00 7.94 -18.01
N PHE A 233 -3.22 8.03 -18.55
CA PHE A 233 -4.02 6.85 -18.87
C PHE A 233 -3.34 5.93 -19.91
N HIS A 234 -2.39 6.47 -20.68
CA HIS A 234 -1.64 5.77 -21.73
C HIS A 234 -0.27 5.28 -21.25
N TYR A 235 0.08 5.48 -19.97
CA TYR A 235 1.37 5.06 -19.42
C TYR A 235 1.61 3.56 -19.55
N ARG A 236 2.77 3.17 -20.09
CA ARG A 236 3.22 1.78 -20.20
C ARG A 236 4.47 1.47 -19.39
N ALA A 237 5.47 2.35 -19.39
CA ALA A 237 6.74 2.14 -18.73
C ALA A 237 7.59 3.41 -18.65
N GLY A 238 8.63 3.40 -17.82
CA GLY A 238 9.58 4.50 -17.67
C GLY A 238 9.20 5.50 -16.58
N VAL A 239 9.92 6.62 -16.48
CA VAL A 239 9.66 7.64 -15.44
C VAL A 239 8.68 8.66 -15.98
N TYR A 240 7.43 8.58 -15.51
CA TYR A 240 6.36 9.46 -15.92
C TYR A 240 6.63 10.92 -15.51
N LYS A 241 6.43 11.81 -16.49
CA LYS A 241 6.37 13.26 -16.36
C LYS A 241 5.28 13.77 -17.32
N PRO A 242 4.37 14.65 -16.91
CA PRO A 242 3.28 15.07 -17.76
C PRO A 242 3.81 15.78 -19.01
N THR A 243 3.21 15.47 -20.16
CA THR A 243 3.47 16.13 -21.45
C THR A 243 2.37 17.10 -21.84
N THR A 244 1.37 17.26 -20.96
CA THR A 244 0.20 18.11 -21.15
C THR A 244 -0.23 18.75 -19.83
N ASP A 245 -0.77 19.96 -19.89
CA ASP A 245 -1.37 20.63 -18.73
C ASP A 245 -2.84 20.22 -18.50
N ARG A 246 -3.36 19.28 -19.30
CA ARG A 246 -4.75 18.79 -19.20
C ARG A 246 -4.91 17.86 -18.00
N ILE A 247 -5.36 18.43 -16.89
CA ILE A 247 -5.67 17.70 -15.66
C ILE A 247 -6.99 16.93 -15.81
N ALA A 248 -6.96 15.64 -15.48
CA ALA A 248 -8.12 14.77 -15.48
C ALA A 248 -8.81 14.68 -14.11
N GLY A 249 -8.02 14.76 -13.01
CA GLY A 249 -8.49 14.57 -11.63
C GLY A 249 -7.33 14.27 -10.68
N GLY A 250 -7.62 14.05 -9.41
CA GLY A 250 -6.65 13.52 -8.45
C GLY A 250 -6.88 12.04 -8.15
N HIS A 251 -5.79 11.34 -7.84
CA HIS A 251 -5.77 9.89 -7.62
C HIS A 251 -4.81 9.52 -6.51
N CYS A 252 -5.09 8.45 -5.76
CA CYS A 252 -4.24 8.00 -4.67
C CYS A 252 -3.70 6.59 -4.93
N VAL A 253 -2.46 6.37 -4.49
CA VAL A 253 -1.62 5.19 -4.74
C VAL A 253 -0.81 4.87 -3.47
N ALA A 254 -0.04 3.78 -3.50
CA ALA A 254 0.98 3.53 -2.48
C ALA A 254 2.38 3.70 -3.08
N LEU A 255 3.22 4.55 -2.48
CA LEU A 255 4.65 4.63 -2.79
C LEU A 255 5.36 3.49 -2.08
N VAL A 256 6.02 2.63 -2.85
CA VAL A 256 6.67 1.39 -2.38
C VAL A 256 8.19 1.45 -2.47
N GLY A 257 8.74 2.48 -3.11
CA GLY A 257 10.17 2.57 -3.34
C GLY A 257 10.59 3.84 -4.08
N TRP A 258 11.87 3.92 -4.39
CA TRP A 258 12.47 5.02 -5.15
C TRP A 258 13.76 4.58 -5.85
N ASP A 259 14.17 5.35 -6.85
CA ASP A 259 15.45 5.21 -7.55
C ASP A 259 16.04 6.60 -7.84
N ASP A 260 17.15 6.95 -7.18
CA ASP A 260 17.82 8.24 -7.33
C ASP A 260 18.57 8.40 -8.65
N ASP A 261 19.05 7.32 -9.25
CA ASP A 261 19.72 7.40 -10.55
C ASP A 261 18.68 7.65 -11.65
N ALA A 262 17.44 7.18 -11.47
CA ALA A 262 16.29 7.50 -12.33
C ALA A 262 15.47 8.73 -11.86
N GLN A 263 15.82 9.31 -10.69
CA GLN A 263 15.13 10.44 -10.05
C GLN A 263 13.61 10.25 -9.89
N CYS A 264 13.19 9.06 -9.43
CA CYS A 264 11.78 8.70 -9.39
C CYS A 264 11.32 7.98 -8.12
N TRP A 265 10.02 8.10 -7.84
CA TRP A 265 9.28 7.21 -6.95
C TRP A 265 8.78 5.98 -7.71
N ILE A 266 8.65 4.87 -7.00
CA ILE A 266 7.99 3.64 -7.46
C ILE A 266 6.65 3.54 -6.74
N ALA A 267 5.56 3.41 -7.50
CA ALA A 267 4.21 3.44 -6.96
C ALA A 267 3.38 2.24 -7.44
N LYS A 268 2.66 1.63 -6.50
CA LYS A 268 1.64 0.61 -6.76
C LYS A 268 0.30 1.29 -7.05
N ASN A 269 -0.28 1.02 -8.21
CA ASN A 269 -1.59 1.54 -8.62
C ASN A 269 -2.71 0.53 -8.36
N SER A 270 -3.96 0.96 -8.53
CA SER A 270 -5.20 0.20 -8.31
C SER A 270 -6.02 0.04 -9.58
N TRP A 271 -5.36 0.02 -10.75
CA TRP A 271 -6.01 -0.15 -12.04
C TRP A 271 -5.63 -1.48 -12.70
N GLY A 272 -5.41 -2.53 -11.91
CA GLY A 272 -5.13 -3.88 -12.40
C GLY A 272 -3.75 -4.04 -13.06
N THR A 273 -3.33 -5.29 -13.20
CA THR A 273 -2.00 -5.66 -13.73
C THR A 273 -1.82 -5.34 -15.22
N GLY A 274 -2.91 -5.14 -15.96
CA GLY A 274 -2.88 -4.80 -17.39
C GLY A 274 -2.53 -3.34 -17.70
N TRP A 275 -2.27 -2.51 -16.69
CA TRP A 275 -1.90 -1.10 -16.84
C TRP A 275 -0.47 -0.85 -16.36
N GLY A 276 0.27 0.06 -17.01
CA GLY A 276 1.63 0.41 -16.62
C GLY A 276 2.60 -0.78 -16.58
N GLU A 277 3.50 -0.76 -15.59
CA GLU A 277 4.54 -1.76 -15.34
C GLU A 277 3.96 -2.88 -14.46
N ASN A 278 3.03 -3.68 -15.02
CA ASN A 278 2.28 -4.73 -14.30
C ASN A 278 1.43 -4.20 -13.12
N GLY A 279 0.84 -3.02 -13.28
CA GLY A 279 0.05 -2.33 -12.25
C GLY A 279 0.85 -1.33 -11.41
N PHE A 280 2.15 -1.23 -11.65
CA PHE A 280 3.03 -0.23 -11.06
C PHE A 280 3.33 0.89 -12.05
N PHE A 281 3.90 1.98 -11.54
CA PHE A 281 4.49 3.02 -12.35
C PHE A 281 5.63 3.69 -11.60
N ARG A 282 6.48 4.37 -12.37
CA ARG A 282 7.49 5.29 -11.84
C ARG A 282 7.13 6.71 -12.22
N ILE A 283 7.30 7.63 -11.28
CA ILE A 283 7.00 9.06 -11.45
C ILE A 283 8.16 9.90 -10.94
N GLY A 284 8.52 10.95 -11.67
CA GLY A 284 9.64 11.81 -11.27
C GLY A 284 9.41 12.46 -9.91
N TYR A 285 10.49 12.72 -9.16
CA TYR A 285 10.40 13.51 -7.94
C TYR A 285 9.88 14.92 -8.24
N GLY A 286 9.00 15.42 -7.38
CA GLY A 286 8.36 16.72 -7.53
C GLY A 286 7.31 16.77 -8.64
N GLU A 287 6.99 15.67 -9.32
CA GLU A 287 6.02 15.67 -10.41
C GLU A 287 4.59 15.48 -9.90
N CYS A 288 3.62 16.10 -10.57
CA CYS A 288 2.18 15.89 -10.35
C CYS A 288 1.70 15.98 -8.89
N PHE A 289 2.37 16.74 -8.04
CA PHE A 289 2.04 16.85 -6.61
C PHE A 289 2.09 15.54 -5.82
N ILE A 290 2.85 14.53 -6.28
CA ILE A 290 2.90 13.21 -5.62
C ILE A 290 3.40 13.30 -4.17
N GLU A 291 4.27 14.26 -3.85
CA GLU A 291 4.71 14.49 -2.47
C GLU A 291 3.84 15.51 -1.71
N ASP A 292 3.13 16.38 -2.42
CA ASP A 292 2.60 17.63 -1.87
C ASP A 292 1.22 18.05 -2.42
N TYR A 293 0.31 17.08 -2.60
CA TYR A 293 -1.05 17.36 -3.09
C TYR A 293 -1.68 18.55 -2.33
N PRO A 294 -2.19 19.58 -3.04
CA PRO A 294 -2.61 20.82 -2.43
C PRO A 294 -3.97 20.62 -1.77
N SER A 295 -3.93 20.32 -0.48
CA SER A 295 -5.10 20.07 0.34
C SER A 295 -4.79 20.51 1.77
N PRO A 296 -5.78 21.05 2.51
CA PRO A 296 -5.60 21.29 3.94
C PRO A 296 -5.44 19.98 4.73
N ARG A 297 -5.75 18.82 4.13
CA ARG A 297 -5.51 17.50 4.70
C ARG A 297 -4.14 16.97 4.23
N PRO A 298 -3.41 16.25 5.10
CA PRO A 298 -2.26 15.48 4.68
C PRO A 298 -2.59 14.55 3.49
N SER A 299 -1.70 14.49 2.52
CA SER A 299 -1.88 13.71 1.30
C SER A 299 -0.84 12.59 1.13
N VAL A 300 0.27 12.66 1.88
CA VAL A 300 1.24 11.56 1.99
C VAL A 300 1.33 11.07 3.42
N LEU A 301 0.97 9.80 3.63
CA LEU A 301 0.71 9.26 4.95
C LEU A 301 1.23 7.83 5.09
N GLY A 302 1.90 7.57 6.21
CA GLY A 302 2.35 6.22 6.59
C GLY A 302 1.86 5.81 7.97
N CYS A 303 1.98 4.52 8.27
CA CYS A 303 1.90 3.99 9.63
C CYS A 303 3.17 3.20 9.96
N THR A 304 3.43 2.95 11.24
CA THR A 304 4.71 2.32 11.67
C THR A 304 4.60 0.82 11.91
N ALA A 305 3.37 0.32 12.03
CA ALA A 305 3.03 -1.09 12.15
C ALA A 305 1.54 -1.28 11.85
N VAL A 306 1.13 -2.53 11.67
CA VAL A 306 -0.29 -2.92 11.58
C VAL A 306 -0.55 -4.05 12.56
N HIS A 307 -1.49 -3.88 13.48
CA HIS A 307 -1.89 -4.89 14.45
C HIS A 307 -3.02 -5.75 13.90
N LEU A 308 -2.87 -7.07 13.98
CA LEU A 308 -3.84 -8.02 13.44
C LEU A 308 -4.62 -8.69 14.57
N ARG A 309 -5.93 -8.83 14.40
CA ARG A 309 -6.79 -9.74 15.14
C ARG A 309 -7.40 -10.68 14.12
N ALA A 310 -6.76 -11.81 13.85
CA ALA A 310 -7.20 -12.70 12.78
C ALA A 310 -6.59 -14.10 12.93
N TRP A 311 -7.33 -15.09 12.42
CA TRP A 311 -6.71 -16.35 11.99
C TRP A 311 -5.91 -16.08 10.73
N LEU A 312 -4.65 -16.49 10.73
CA LEU A 312 -3.79 -16.43 9.56
C LEU A 312 -3.71 -17.81 8.90
N PRO A 313 -3.34 -17.88 7.61
CA PRO A 313 -3.20 -19.15 6.91
C PRO A 313 -2.29 -20.14 7.65
N ALA A 314 -2.58 -21.42 7.45
CA ALA A 314 -1.81 -22.52 7.98
C ALA A 314 -0.33 -22.40 7.56
N GLN A 315 0.57 -22.56 8.52
CA GLN A 315 2.00 -22.33 8.34
C GLN A 315 2.82 -23.19 9.28
N ARG A 316 4.09 -23.45 8.93
CA ARG A 316 4.95 -24.33 9.73
C ARG A 316 5.50 -23.61 10.97
N ALA A 317 5.54 -24.32 12.09
CA ALA A 317 6.31 -23.90 13.26
C ALA A 317 7.77 -24.35 13.11
N LEU A 318 8.69 -23.40 12.90
CA LEU A 318 10.08 -23.71 12.56
C LEU A 318 10.98 -23.78 13.80
N ARG A 319 10.78 -22.88 14.77
CA ARG A 319 11.55 -22.81 16.02
C ARG A 319 10.64 -22.47 17.20
N LEU A 320 11.05 -22.90 18.38
CA LEU A 320 10.38 -22.59 19.64
C LEU A 320 11.44 -22.15 20.66
N PHE A 321 11.09 -21.18 21.48
CA PHE A 321 11.92 -20.70 22.57
C PHE A 321 11.05 -20.48 23.80
N ALA A 322 11.56 -20.85 24.97
CA ALA A 322 10.90 -20.62 26.24
C ALA A 322 11.93 -20.41 27.34
N THR A 323 11.61 -19.57 28.32
CA THR A 323 12.43 -19.38 29.52
C THR A 323 11.74 -20.01 30.73
N ALA A 324 12.53 -20.59 31.63
CA ALA A 324 12.01 -21.22 32.85
C ALA A 324 11.39 -20.20 33.82
N ASN A 325 11.85 -18.94 33.77
CA ASN A 325 11.26 -17.84 34.52
C ASN A 325 10.24 -17.11 33.64
N ASP A 326 9.09 -16.82 34.23
CA ASP A 326 8.06 -15.88 33.74
C ASP A 326 7.09 -16.37 32.67
N ALA A 327 7.02 -17.68 32.41
CA ALA A 327 6.08 -18.23 31.43
C ALA A 327 6.17 -17.59 30.03
N ASN A 328 7.36 -17.10 29.71
CA ASN A 328 7.65 -16.42 28.48
C ASN A 328 7.97 -17.46 27.40
N GLY A 329 7.23 -17.42 26.31
CA GLY A 329 7.33 -18.38 25.22
C GLY A 329 7.24 -17.67 23.88
N TRP A 330 7.99 -18.16 22.91
CA TRP A 330 8.07 -17.61 21.57
C TRP A 330 8.04 -18.73 20.55
N ALA A 331 7.37 -18.49 19.44
CA ALA A 331 7.37 -19.36 18.28
C ALA A 331 7.87 -18.61 17.07
N TYR A 332 8.77 -19.23 16.30
CA TYR A 332 9.11 -18.77 14.96
C TYR A 332 8.22 -19.52 13.98
N LEU A 333 7.21 -18.85 13.43
CA LEU A 333 6.33 -19.41 12.41
C LEU A 333 6.77 -18.92 11.03
N GLU A 334 6.64 -19.76 10.02
CA GLU A 334 7.13 -19.53 8.65
C GLU A 334 6.75 -18.16 8.08
N ASN A 335 5.51 -17.71 8.29
CA ASN A 335 4.98 -16.44 7.76
C ASN A 335 4.71 -15.38 8.84
N LEU A 336 5.28 -15.53 10.03
CA LEU A 336 5.15 -14.54 11.11
C LEU A 336 6.46 -14.21 11.81
N GLY A 337 7.50 -15.03 11.60
CA GLY A 337 8.74 -14.93 12.34
C GLY A 337 8.52 -15.17 13.84
N TRP A 338 9.39 -14.58 14.66
CA TRP A 338 9.31 -14.67 16.12
C TRP A 338 8.08 -13.94 16.65
N THR A 339 7.15 -14.70 17.19
CA THR A 339 5.90 -14.19 17.78
C THR A 339 5.81 -14.64 19.24
N HIS A 340 5.50 -13.69 20.13
CA HIS A 340 5.30 -13.95 21.55
C HIS A 340 4.01 -14.76 21.77
N LEU A 341 4.04 -15.75 22.66
CA LEU A 341 2.88 -16.56 23.02
C LEU A 341 2.08 -15.87 24.12
N ALA A 342 0.83 -15.48 23.83
CA ALA A 342 0.01 -14.75 24.78
C ALA A 342 -0.44 -15.63 25.98
N GLY A 343 -0.66 -14.99 27.12
CA GLY A 343 -1.31 -15.59 28.30
C GLY A 343 -0.36 -16.00 29.41
N GLY A 344 -0.93 -16.61 30.46
CA GLY A 344 -0.17 -17.06 31.64
C GLY A 344 0.52 -18.42 31.46
N PRO A 345 1.25 -18.89 32.49
CA PRO A 345 2.06 -20.12 32.47
C PRO A 345 1.41 -21.35 31.82
N HIS A 346 0.16 -21.63 32.20
CA HIS A 346 -0.57 -22.77 31.64
C HIS A 346 -0.88 -22.61 30.15
N SER A 347 -1.28 -21.41 29.72
CA SER A 347 -1.63 -21.13 28.32
C SER A 347 -0.39 -21.18 27.43
N THR A 348 0.72 -20.62 27.88
CA THR A 348 2.00 -20.67 27.17
C THR A 348 2.51 -22.11 27.05
N THR A 349 2.47 -22.87 28.14
CA THR A 349 2.91 -24.29 28.15
C THR A 349 2.08 -25.14 27.18
N ASN A 350 0.75 -24.98 27.17
CA ASN A 350 -0.12 -25.71 26.25
C ASN A 350 0.19 -25.37 24.78
N LYS A 351 0.36 -24.08 24.45
CA LYS A 351 0.73 -23.68 23.08
C LYS A 351 2.09 -24.23 22.66
N LEU A 352 3.10 -24.17 23.53
CA LEU A 352 4.41 -24.75 23.27
C LEU A 352 4.33 -26.26 23.03
N ALA A 353 3.52 -26.99 23.80
CA ALA A 353 3.31 -28.42 23.62
C ALA A 353 2.66 -28.72 22.26
N MET A 354 1.60 -28.00 21.90
CA MET A 354 0.93 -28.14 20.59
C MET A 354 1.89 -27.86 19.42
N LEU A 355 2.61 -26.74 19.49
CA LEU A 355 3.57 -26.35 18.45
C LEU A 355 4.75 -27.33 18.36
N THR A 356 5.20 -27.89 19.48
CA THR A 356 6.24 -28.93 19.51
C THR A 356 5.77 -30.17 18.78
N HIS A 357 4.54 -30.63 19.06
CA HIS A 357 3.96 -31.78 18.39
C HIS A 357 3.77 -31.55 16.89
N ALA A 358 3.19 -30.39 16.51
CA ALA A 358 2.99 -30.03 15.11
C ALA A 358 4.32 -29.98 14.34
N ARG A 359 5.34 -29.31 14.89
CA ARG A 359 6.70 -29.26 14.33
C ARG A 359 7.34 -30.63 14.20
N ALA A 360 7.23 -31.48 15.22
CA ALA A 360 7.80 -32.82 15.20
C ALA A 360 7.14 -33.75 14.16
N SER A 361 5.87 -33.47 13.84
CA SER A 361 5.06 -34.25 12.88
C SER A 361 4.99 -33.61 11.49
N ASP A 362 5.71 -32.51 11.28
CA ASP A 362 5.64 -31.66 10.08
C ASP A 362 4.22 -31.22 9.68
N HIS A 363 3.35 -31.02 10.66
CA HIS A 363 1.99 -30.53 10.44
C HIS A 363 1.96 -29.00 10.53
N PRO A 364 1.30 -28.32 9.57
CA PRO A 364 1.09 -26.89 9.66
C PRO A 364 0.14 -26.55 10.81
N VAL A 365 0.26 -25.33 11.30
CA VAL A 365 -0.62 -24.76 12.31
C VAL A 365 -1.29 -23.51 11.78
N THR A 366 -2.54 -23.30 12.15
CA THR A 366 -3.31 -22.09 11.87
C THR A 366 -3.22 -21.20 13.12
N PRO A 367 -2.45 -20.09 13.10
CA PRO A 367 -2.30 -19.23 14.26
C PRO A 367 -3.40 -18.16 14.30
N PHE A 368 -3.93 -17.90 15.49
CA PHE A 368 -4.75 -16.72 15.78
C PHE A 368 -3.88 -15.65 16.44
N ILE A 369 -3.68 -14.55 15.72
CA ILE A 369 -2.94 -13.39 16.21
C ILE A 369 -3.92 -12.39 16.78
N ASN A 370 -3.55 -11.78 17.91
CA ASN A 370 -4.24 -10.63 18.48
C ASN A 370 -3.21 -9.57 18.88
N GLY A 371 -3.13 -8.49 18.12
CA GLY A 371 -2.06 -7.51 18.25
C GLY A 371 -0.74 -8.06 17.72
N ASN A 372 0.23 -8.20 18.62
CA ASN A 372 1.58 -8.71 18.32
C ASN A 372 1.83 -10.09 18.95
N GLU A 373 0.78 -10.75 19.44
CA GLU A 373 0.90 -12.01 20.17
C GLU A 373 0.11 -13.14 19.50
N LEU A 374 0.66 -14.35 19.62
CA LEU A 374 0.00 -15.60 19.28
C LEU A 374 -0.93 -16.00 20.43
N SER A 375 -2.21 -15.71 20.26
CA SER A 375 -3.23 -15.94 21.29
C SER A 375 -3.65 -17.41 21.32
N THR A 376 -3.96 -17.98 20.15
CA THR A 376 -4.41 -19.37 19.97
C THR A 376 -3.72 -20.01 18.78
N VAL A 377 -3.59 -21.34 18.78
CA VAL A 377 -3.11 -22.13 17.65
C VAL A 377 -4.09 -23.28 17.44
N GLN A 378 -4.42 -23.56 16.18
CA GLN A 378 -5.06 -24.80 15.77
C GLN A 378 -4.05 -25.65 15.00
N ILE A 379 -4.04 -26.94 15.27
CA ILE A 379 -3.40 -27.93 14.40
C ILE A 379 -4.54 -28.45 13.53
N ASP A 380 -4.40 -28.37 12.22
CA ASP A 380 -5.39 -28.95 11.30
C ASP A 380 -5.38 -30.47 11.51
N GLN A 381 -6.21 -30.96 12.42
CA GLN A 381 -6.46 -32.38 12.53
C GLN A 381 -7.42 -32.72 11.38
N LEU A 382 -6.90 -33.48 10.40
CA LEU A 382 -7.75 -34.47 9.74
C LEU A 382 -8.49 -35.19 10.86
N ILE A 383 -9.81 -35.05 10.86
CA ILE A 383 -10.72 -35.97 11.54
C ILE A 383 -10.24 -37.36 11.14
N VAL A 384 -9.65 -38.10 12.08
CA VAL A 384 -9.26 -39.50 11.88
C VAL A 384 -10.52 -40.34 11.75
#